data_AF-A0A354M9E1-F1
#
_entry.id   AF-A0A354M9E1-F1
#
_cell.length_a   1.000
_cell.length_b   1.000
_cell.length_c   1.000
_cell.angle_alpha   90.00
_cell.angle_beta   90.00
_cell.angle_gamma   90.00
#
_symmetry.space_group_name_H-M   'P 1'
#
loop_
_entity.id
_entity.type
_entity.pdbx_description
1 polymer ?
#
loop_
_entity_poly.entity_id
_entity_poly.type
_entity_poly.pdbx_seq_one_letter_code
_entity_poly.pdbx_strand_id
1 'polypeptide(L)'
;MYTIKLMNEFLHGPIWVYDDEGFIRRKFALIDSDEELQTLNEEAKQLYDSCYSFDDGNEACKFDEEKYKQNYTQMISIIEKIMTRLDIINDGSFCVKNFIKLQ
;
A
#
# COMPACT_ATOMS: atom_id res chain seq x y z
N MET A 1 -15.38 2.72 13.83
CA MET A 1 -15.14 3.13 12.42
C MET A 1 -13.72 2.76 12.08
N TYR A 2 -13.49 2.07 10.95
CA TYR A 2 -12.15 1.65 10.55
C TYR A 2 -11.37 2.82 9.92
N THR A 3 -10.04 2.74 9.94
CA THR A 3 -9.14 3.65 9.22
C THR A 3 -8.28 2.85 8.27
N ILE A 4 -8.34 3.17 6.98
CA ILE A 4 -7.43 2.66 5.97
C ILE A 4 -6.28 3.65 5.82
N LYS A 5 -5.07 3.21 6.11
CA LYS A 5 -3.85 4.01 5.90
C LYS A 5 -3.15 3.52 4.64
N LEU A 6 -2.82 4.44 3.73
CA LEU A 6 -1.98 4.17 2.57
C LEU A 6 -0.56 4.61 2.89
N MET A 7 0.39 3.66 2.88
CA MET A 7 1.79 3.88 3.25
C MET A 7 2.69 3.02 2.36
N ASN A 8 3.83 3.51 1.90
CA ASN A 8 4.79 2.63 1.23
C ASN A 8 5.33 1.62 2.25
N GLU A 9 5.14 0.34 1.99
CA GLU A 9 5.48 -0.73 2.92
C GLU A 9 6.01 -1.95 2.19
N PHE A 10 7.10 -2.50 2.73
CA PHE A 10 7.83 -3.62 2.18
C PHE A 10 7.19 -4.94 2.63
N LEU A 11 6.86 -5.83 1.68
CA LEU A 11 6.20 -7.15 1.86
C LEU A 11 4.67 -7.15 1.96
N HIS A 12 4.02 -6.16 2.56
CA HIS A 12 2.56 -6.18 2.77
C HIS A 12 1.80 -5.28 1.81
N GLY A 13 2.48 -4.34 1.17
CA GLY A 13 1.87 -3.39 0.25
C GLY A 13 1.18 -2.23 0.96
N PRO A 14 0.58 -1.31 0.19
CA PRO A 14 0.19 -0.02 0.71
C PRO A 14 -1.06 0.01 1.60
N ILE A 15 -1.94 -0.98 1.55
CA ILE A 15 -3.25 -0.92 2.24
C ILE A 15 -3.15 -1.49 3.66
N TRP A 16 -3.31 -0.62 4.67
CA TRP A 16 -3.33 -1.02 6.08
C TRP A 16 -4.66 -0.67 6.74
N VAL A 17 -5.35 -1.68 7.28
CA VAL A 17 -6.63 -1.52 7.97
C VAL A 17 -6.43 -1.47 9.48
N TYR A 18 -6.94 -0.42 10.11
CA TYR A 18 -6.96 -0.21 11.55
C TYR A 18 -8.40 -0.13 12.06
N ASP A 19 -8.68 -0.72 13.22
CA ASP A 19 -9.94 -0.47 13.92
C ASP A 19 -9.95 0.87 14.66
N ASP A 20 -11.01 1.13 15.41
CA ASP A 20 -11.21 2.34 16.20
C ASP A 20 -10.31 2.45 17.43
N GLU A 21 -9.82 1.32 17.94
CA GLU A 21 -8.81 1.26 18.99
C GLU A 21 -7.38 1.48 18.46
N GLY A 22 -7.20 1.52 17.14
CA GLY A 22 -5.91 1.73 16.48
C GLY A 22 -5.08 0.45 16.30
N PHE A 23 -5.69 -0.73 16.42
CA PHE A 23 -5.06 -2.01 16.14
C PHE A 23 -5.19 -2.41 14.66
N ILE A 24 -4.13 -3.00 14.12
CA ILE A 24 -4.15 -3.54 12.75
C ILE A 24 -5.09 -4.74 12.68
N ARG A 25 -5.98 -4.73 11.70
CA ARG A 25 -6.87 -5.84 11.39
C ARG A 25 -6.48 -6.45 10.07
N ARG A 26 -6.02 -7.71 10.12
CA ARG A 26 -5.63 -8.49 8.93
C ARG A 26 -6.81 -8.95 8.09
N LYS A 27 -8.03 -8.81 8.61
CA LYS A 27 -9.25 -9.11 7.89
C LYS A 27 -10.27 -8.00 8.06
N PHE A 28 -10.70 -7.46 6.94
CA PHE A 28 -11.84 -6.58 6.79
C PHE A 28 -12.51 -6.86 5.45
N ALA A 29 -13.69 -7.50 5.51
CA ALA A 29 -14.31 -8.14 4.36
C ALA A 29 -14.47 -7.22 3.14
N LEU A 30 -14.80 -5.94 3.36
CA LEU A 30 -14.99 -4.97 2.29
C LEU A 30 -13.72 -4.71 1.46
N ILE A 31 -12.54 -4.89 2.08
CA ILE A 31 -11.23 -4.74 1.42
C ILE A 31 -10.73 -6.10 0.93
N ASP A 32 -10.80 -7.14 1.77
CA ASP A 32 -10.23 -8.45 1.42
C ASP A 32 -11.05 -9.20 0.37
N SER A 33 -12.30 -8.85 0.12
CA SER A 33 -13.10 -9.47 -0.95
C SER A 33 -13.02 -8.72 -2.28
N ASP A 34 -12.36 -7.56 -2.30
CA ASP A 34 -12.26 -6.72 -3.50
C ASP A 34 -11.03 -7.12 -4.33
N GLU A 35 -11.25 -7.88 -5.39
CA GLU A 35 -10.19 -8.40 -6.26
C GLU A 35 -9.36 -7.29 -6.92
N GLU A 36 -9.98 -6.14 -7.20
CA GLU A 36 -9.29 -4.98 -7.79
C GLU A 36 -8.31 -4.37 -6.78
N LEU A 37 -8.73 -4.17 -5.53
CA LEU A 37 -7.83 -3.73 -4.46
C LEU A 37 -6.72 -4.73 -4.17
N GLN A 38 -7.00 -6.03 -4.16
CA GLN A 38 -5.96 -7.05 -3.98
C GLN A 38 -4.90 -6.97 -5.07
N THR A 39 -5.34 -6.84 -6.33
CA THR A 39 -4.45 -6.74 -7.49
C THR A 39 -3.59 -5.47 -7.41
N LEU A 40 -4.22 -4.31 -7.18
CA LEU A 40 -3.51 -3.03 -7.06
C LEU A 40 -2.55 -3.01 -5.86
N ASN A 41 -2.92 -3.63 -4.73
CA ASN A 41 -2.06 -3.72 -3.56
C ASN A 41 -0.81 -4.57 -3.84
N GLU A 42 -0.96 -5.69 -4.54
CA GLU A 42 0.17 -6.54 -4.95
C GLU A 42 1.06 -5.85 -6.00
N GLU A 43 0.48 -5.15 -6.98
CA GLU A 43 1.27 -4.38 -7.96
C GLU A 43 2.10 -3.27 -7.29
N ALA A 44 1.49 -2.49 -6.41
CA ALA A 44 2.18 -1.44 -5.66
C ALA A 44 3.27 -2.02 -4.74
N LYS A 45 2.97 -3.14 -4.07
CA LYS A 45 3.94 -3.89 -3.27
C LYS A 45 5.13 -4.31 -4.12
N GLN A 46 4.91 -4.96 -5.26
CA GLN A 46 6.01 -5.44 -6.11
C GLN A 46 6.92 -4.30 -6.59
N LEU A 47 6.35 -3.16 -6.96
CA LEU A 47 7.14 -1.98 -7.34
C LEU A 47 7.98 -1.46 -6.17
N TYR A 48 7.40 -1.33 -4.99
CA TYR A 48 8.12 -0.85 -3.82
C TYR A 48 9.15 -1.86 -3.32
N ASP A 49 8.80 -3.13 -3.25
CA ASP A 49 9.68 -4.24 -2.89
C ASP A 49 10.88 -4.34 -3.83
N SER A 50 10.68 -4.07 -5.12
CA SER A 50 11.77 -4.05 -6.09
C SER A 50 12.82 -2.97 -5.83
N CYS A 51 12.50 -1.96 -5.03
CA CYS A 51 13.44 -0.92 -4.59
C CYS A 51 14.37 -1.42 -3.47
N TYR A 52 14.16 -2.63 -2.95
CA TYR A 52 15.04 -3.24 -1.99
C TYR A 52 15.87 -4.35 -2.64
N SER A 53 17.16 -4.38 -2.32
CA SER A 53 18.07 -5.44 -2.72
C SER A 53 18.61 -6.17 -1.50
N PHE A 54 18.64 -7.50 -1.58
CA PHE A 54 19.22 -8.39 -0.58
C PHE A 54 20.43 -9.08 -1.22
N ASP A 55 21.63 -8.74 -0.77
CA ASP A 55 22.82 -9.49 -1.16
C ASP A 55 23.00 -10.68 -0.21
N ASP A 56 23.24 -11.88 -0.76
CA ASP A 56 23.44 -13.14 -0.01
C ASP A 56 24.69 -13.13 0.91
N GLY A 57 25.46 -12.04 0.93
CA GLY A 57 26.69 -11.88 1.70
C GLY A 57 26.59 -10.74 2.72
N ASN A 58 26.19 -11.05 3.96
CA ASN A 58 26.43 -10.27 5.19
C ASN A 58 26.08 -8.76 5.23
N GLU A 59 25.53 -8.14 4.19
CA GLU A 59 25.09 -6.75 4.21
C GLU A 59 23.60 -6.62 4.54
N ALA A 60 23.25 -5.52 5.23
CA ALA A 60 21.87 -5.18 5.55
C ALA A 60 21.08 -4.85 4.28
N CYS A 61 19.77 -5.10 4.31
CA CYS A 61 18.81 -4.70 3.28
C CYS A 61 19.06 -3.25 2.82
N LYS A 62 19.29 -3.04 1.52
CA LYS A 62 19.59 -1.74 0.93
C LYS A 62 18.42 -1.23 0.11
N PHE A 63 18.05 0.03 0.32
CA PHE A 63 17.06 0.73 -0.50
C PHE A 63 17.73 1.46 -1.67
N ASP A 64 17.20 1.28 -2.87
CA ASP A 64 17.62 1.92 -4.12
C ASP A 64 16.75 3.14 -4.41
N GLU A 65 17.26 4.32 -4.04
CA GLU A 65 16.57 5.60 -4.26
C GLU A 65 16.37 5.94 -5.75
N GLU A 66 17.30 5.54 -6.63
CA GLU A 66 17.19 5.82 -8.06
C GLU A 66 16.11 4.96 -8.70
N LYS A 67 16.04 3.68 -8.32
CA LYS A 67 14.94 2.81 -8.73
C LYS A 67 13.60 3.26 -8.18
N TYR A 68 13.56 3.74 -6.92
CA TYR A 68 12.36 4.34 -6.37
C TYR A 68 11.89 5.54 -7.19
N LYS A 69 12.78 6.46 -7.57
CA LYS A 69 12.44 7.60 -8.45
C LYS A 69 11.92 7.16 -9.82
N GLN A 70 12.50 6.11 -10.41
CA GLN A 70 12.05 5.56 -11.69
C GLN A 70 10.65 4.94 -11.58
N ASN A 71 10.38 4.21 -10.50
CA ASN A 71 9.10 3.56 -10.24
C ASN A 71 8.02 4.53 -9.75
N TYR A 72 8.41 5.69 -9.23
CA TYR A 72 7.56 6.59 -8.47
C TYR A 72 6.26 6.98 -9.20
N THR A 73 6.36 7.39 -10.46
CA THR A 73 5.19 7.78 -11.27
C THR A 73 4.18 6.64 -11.39
N GLN A 74 4.66 5.41 -11.62
CA GLN A 74 3.80 4.23 -11.71
C GLN A 74 3.18 3.88 -10.36
N MET A 75 3.97 3.94 -9.28
CA MET A 75 3.48 3.73 -7.92
C MET A 75 2.36 4.70 -7.59
N ILE A 76 2.54 6.00 -7.84
CA ILE A 76 1.51 7.01 -7.61
C ILE A 76 0.24 6.74 -8.40
N SER A 77 0.35 6.41 -9.69
CA SER A 77 -0.81 6.04 -10.51
C SER A 77 -1.58 4.84 -9.92
N ILE A 78 -0.90 3.86 -9.31
CA ILE A 78 -1.57 2.74 -8.63
C ILE A 78 -2.24 3.21 -7.33
N ILE A 79 -1.60 4.08 -6.55
CA ILE A 79 -2.20 4.65 -5.33
C ILE A 79 -3.47 5.45 -5.65
N GLU A 80 -3.49 6.21 -6.74
CA GLU A 80 -4.69 6.93 -7.20
C GLU A 80 -5.83 5.98 -7.56
N LYS A 81 -5.52 4.86 -8.21
CA LYS A 81 -6.51 3.80 -8.49
C LYS A 81 -7.03 3.16 -7.20
N ILE A 82 -6.14 2.86 -6.24
CA ILE A 82 -6.54 2.35 -4.91
C ILE A 82 -7.48 3.34 -4.23
N MET A 83 -7.14 4.63 -4.19
CA MET A 83 -8.00 5.66 -3.60
C MET A 83 -9.35 5.75 -4.28
N THR A 84 -9.37 5.69 -5.62
CA THR A 84 -10.62 5.70 -6.41
C THR A 84 -11.48 4.49 -6.09
N ARG A 85 -10.87 3.30 -6.02
CA ARG A 85 -11.59 2.07 -5.70
C ARG A 85 -12.13 2.08 -4.27
N LEU A 86 -11.33 2.56 -3.31
CA LEU A 86 -11.74 2.75 -1.92
C LEU A 86 -12.94 3.69 -1.79
N ASP A 87 -12.97 4.80 -2.53
CA ASP A 87 -14.10 5.72 -2.54
C ASP A 87 -15.38 5.06 -3.06
N ILE A 88 -15.29 4.28 -4.14
CA ILE A 88 -16.41 3.55 -4.74
C ILE A 88 -17.03 2.54 -3.77
N ILE A 89 -16.21 1.79 -3.03
CA ILE A 89 -16.70 0.73 -2.14
C ILE A 89 -17.04 1.22 -0.73
N ASN A 90 -16.72 2.48 -0.40
CA ASN A 90 -16.92 2.97 0.95
C ASN A 90 -18.42 3.12 1.27
N ASP A 91 -18.90 2.26 2.17
CA ASP A 91 -20.27 2.26 2.68
C ASP A 91 -20.44 3.14 3.94
N GLY A 92 -19.41 3.91 4.30
CA GLY A 92 -19.35 4.71 5.52
C GLY A 92 -18.71 4.00 6.72
N SER A 93 -18.29 2.73 6.57
CA SER A 93 -17.65 1.96 7.64
C SER A 93 -16.19 2.35 7.91
N PHE A 94 -15.54 3.04 6.96
CA PHE A 94 -14.14 3.45 7.09
C PHE A 94 -13.83 4.85 6.53
N CYS A 95 -12.69 5.40 6.95
CA CYS A 95 -12.08 6.58 6.35
C CYS A 95 -10.68 6.26 5.81
N VAL A 96 -10.20 7.05 4.84
CA VAL A 96 -8.88 6.85 4.20
C VAL A 96 -7.91 7.94 4.66
N LYS A 97 -6.68 7.55 4.99
CA LYS A 97 -5.55 8.45 5.28
C LYS A 97 -4.38 8.09 4.37
N ASN A 98 -4.08 8.95 3.40
CA ASN A 98 -2.92 8.76 2.52
C ASN A 98 -1.67 9.43 3.11
N PHE A 99 -0.63 8.63 3.36
CA PHE A 99 0.68 9.10 3.83
C PHE A 99 1.77 9.04 2.75
N ILE A 100 1.42 8.55 1.55
CA ILE A 100 2.31 8.55 0.39
C ILE A 100 2.26 9.95 -0.20
N LYS A 101 3.38 10.67 -0.11
CA LYS A 101 3.49 12.02 -0.65
C LYS A 101 3.43 11.94 -2.18
N LEU A 102 2.55 12.75 -2.78
CA LEU A 102 2.58 13.13 -4.19
C LEU A 102 3.62 14.27 -4.32
N GLN A 103 4.68 14.06 -5.11
CA GLN A 103 5.74 15.04 -5.37
C GLN A 103 5.32 16.00 -6.47
#